data_AF-A0A3N5PN16-F1
#
_entry.id   AF-A0A3N5PN16-F1
#
_cell.length_a   1.000
_cell.length_b   1.000
_cell.length_c   1.000
_cell.angle_alpha   90.00
_cell.angle_beta   90.00
_cell.angle_gamma   90.00
#
_symmetry.space_group_name_H-M   'P 1'
#
loop_
_entity.id
_entity.type
_entity.pdbx_description
1 polymer ?
#
loop_
_entity_poly.entity_id
_entity_poly.type
_entity_poly.pdbx_seq_one_letter_code
_entity_poly.pdbx_strand_id
1 'polypeptide(L)'
;MASLAEELLFQIDRHRCDDGGFSQFGKVSRGTAYGCFLALGAYQELAGTDTAAGLMDGVPSRGGPCPPYILQCLQSLRTADGAYANEPAQACGMTSATAAACIVLRQMNQPTPSGVADWLLARREQGGFLASPAAPIPDLLSTATALHALAGMGVPTATMAESVSTFVTSLLCEDGGFRGNWLERNSDCEYTFYALLALGTVSLRPA
;
A
#
# COMPACT_ATOMS: atom_id res chain seq x y z
N MET A 1 10.32 4.81 32.83
CA MET A 1 10.48 3.69 31.88
C MET A 1 9.76 4.08 30.61
N ALA A 2 10.31 3.78 29.44
CA ALA A 2 9.61 3.99 28.18
C ALA A 2 8.34 3.12 28.16
N SER A 3 7.26 3.64 27.59
CA SER A 3 6.05 2.87 27.30
C SER A 3 6.32 1.85 26.20
N LEU A 4 5.49 0.80 26.13
CA LEU A 4 5.55 -0.17 25.03
C LEU A 4 5.42 0.51 23.66
N ALA A 5 4.61 1.57 23.56
CA ALA A 5 4.47 2.33 22.32
C ALA A 5 5.78 3.02 21.92
N GLU A 6 6.49 3.65 22.85
CA GLU A 6 7.80 4.27 22.60
C GLU A 6 8.86 3.22 22.21
N GLU A 7 8.84 2.04 22.82
CA GLU A 7 9.75 0.94 22.45
C GLU A 7 9.49 0.42 21.05
N LEU A 8 8.21 0.24 20.67
CA LEU A 8 7.82 -0.18 19.32
C LEU A 8 8.20 0.86 18.27
N LEU A 9 7.96 2.14 18.54
CA LEU A 9 8.36 3.24 17.66
C LEU A 9 9.88 3.31 17.49
N PHE A 10 10.63 3.06 18.57
CA PHE A 10 12.09 2.95 18.47
C PHE A 10 12.51 1.77 17.57
N GLN A 11 11.84 0.62 17.64
CA GLN A 11 12.13 -0.50 16.73
C GLN A 11 11.81 -0.16 15.28
N ILE A 12 10.67 0.48 15.01
CA ILE A 12 10.29 0.93 13.67
C ILE A 12 11.33 1.89 13.10
N ASP A 13 11.81 2.85 13.90
CA ASP A 13 12.82 3.81 13.46
C ASP A 13 14.17 3.17 13.08
N ARG A 14 14.47 1.96 13.57
CA ARG A 14 15.67 1.21 13.12
C ARG A 14 15.60 0.75 11.68
N HIS A 15 14.41 0.73 11.08
CA HIS A 15 14.18 0.45 9.66
C HIS A 15 14.25 1.70 8.78
N ARG A 16 14.58 2.87 9.36
CA ARG A 16 14.82 4.09 8.60
C ARG A 16 16.11 3.95 7.76
N CYS A 17 15.99 4.33 6.50
CA CYS A 17 17.05 4.32 5.49
C CYS A 17 17.81 5.65 5.47
N ASP A 18 18.92 5.71 4.72
CA ASP A 18 19.77 6.92 4.65
C ASP A 18 19.05 8.12 4.00
N ASP A 19 18.08 7.86 3.12
CA ASP A 19 17.19 8.88 2.54
C ASP A 19 16.04 9.33 3.47
N GLY A 20 16.02 8.78 4.68
CA GLY A 20 14.99 9.03 5.70
C GLY A 20 13.67 8.28 5.47
N GLY A 21 13.53 7.56 4.36
CA GLY A 21 12.42 6.62 4.11
C GLY A 21 12.56 5.34 4.94
N PHE A 22 11.66 4.37 4.73
CA PHE A 22 11.64 3.11 5.47
C PHE A 22 11.69 1.90 4.54
N SER A 23 12.29 0.81 5.02
CA SER A 23 12.38 -0.45 4.29
C SER A 23 12.17 -1.65 5.21
N GLN A 24 11.42 -2.64 4.72
CA GLN A 24 11.26 -3.92 5.41
C GLN A 24 12.56 -4.74 5.45
N PHE A 25 13.55 -4.41 4.61
CA PHE A 25 14.84 -5.09 4.53
C PHE A 25 15.89 -4.56 5.52
N GLY A 26 15.51 -3.66 6.44
CA GLY A 26 16.40 -3.07 7.42
C GLY A 26 17.18 -1.86 6.86
N LYS A 27 18.45 -1.71 7.27
CA LYS A 27 19.28 -0.56 6.87
C LYS A 27 19.80 -0.70 5.43
N VAL A 28 19.02 -0.20 4.50
CA VAL A 28 19.40 0.01 3.11
C VAL A 28 19.54 1.51 2.83
N SER A 29 20.19 1.87 1.73
CA SER A 29 20.46 3.27 1.38
C SER A 29 19.20 4.05 0.98
N ARG A 30 18.14 3.35 0.56
CA ARG A 30 16.89 3.95 0.10
C ARG A 30 15.67 3.18 0.57
N GLY A 31 14.63 3.92 0.95
CA GLY A 31 13.35 3.36 1.37
C GLY A 31 12.56 2.71 0.23
N THR A 32 11.49 2.01 0.62
CA THR A 32 10.51 1.40 -0.28
C THR A 32 9.14 2.03 -0.09
N ALA A 33 8.28 1.97 -1.11
CA ALA A 33 6.91 2.47 -0.99
C ALA A 33 6.15 1.71 0.10
N TYR A 34 6.28 0.38 0.13
CA TYR A 34 5.67 -0.47 1.14
C TYR A 34 6.21 -0.21 2.55
N GLY A 35 7.53 -0.05 2.71
CA GLY A 35 8.14 0.25 4.00
C GLY A 35 7.66 1.59 4.56
N CYS A 36 7.54 2.61 3.72
CA CYS A 36 6.99 3.91 4.12
C CYS A 36 5.50 3.82 4.51
N PHE A 37 4.71 3.02 3.79
CA PHE A 37 3.30 2.77 4.12
C PHE A 37 3.16 2.12 5.50
N LEU A 38 3.93 1.05 5.77
CA LEU A 38 3.91 0.37 7.06
C LEU A 38 4.36 1.29 8.20
N ALA A 39 5.46 2.02 7.99
CA ALA A 39 5.98 2.93 9.01
C ALA A 39 4.97 4.01 9.36
N LEU A 40 4.39 4.69 8.36
CA LEU A 40 3.40 5.73 8.60
C LEU A 40 2.20 5.21 9.40
N GLY A 41 1.63 4.06 9.00
CA GLY A 41 0.51 3.45 9.72
C GLY A 41 0.85 3.14 11.16
N ALA A 42 2.01 2.52 11.40
CA ALA A 42 2.46 2.22 12.75
C ALA A 42 2.72 3.48 13.60
N TYR A 43 3.29 4.54 13.01
CA TYR A 43 3.43 5.84 13.69
C TYR A 43 2.06 6.43 14.05
N GLN A 44 1.09 6.40 13.14
CA GLN A 44 -0.26 6.94 13.38
C GLN A 44 -0.99 6.17 14.49
N GLU A 45 -0.86 4.84 14.53
CA GLU A 45 -1.50 4.00 15.55
C GLU A 45 -0.84 4.14 16.92
N LEU A 46 0.50 4.13 16.98
CA LEU A 46 1.24 4.14 18.25
C LEU A 46 1.37 5.53 18.86
N ALA A 47 1.27 6.61 18.08
CA ALA A 47 1.40 7.97 18.60
C ALA A 47 0.15 8.46 19.39
N GLY A 48 -0.99 7.79 19.29
CA GLY A 48 -2.26 8.23 19.87
C GLY A 48 -2.42 7.93 21.37
N THR A 49 -1.87 8.78 22.24
CA THR A 49 -2.43 9.33 23.50
C THR A 49 -1.32 10.16 24.17
N ASP A 50 -1.48 11.48 24.26
CA ASP A 50 -0.57 12.45 24.93
C ASP A 50 0.90 12.59 24.47
N THR A 51 1.43 11.75 23.56
CA THR A 51 2.85 11.76 23.16
C THR A 51 3.11 12.08 21.68
N ALA A 52 2.09 12.03 20.81
CA ALA A 52 2.22 12.32 19.37
C ALA A 52 2.85 13.67 19.04
N ALA A 53 2.53 14.71 19.80
CA ALA A 53 3.07 16.05 19.58
C ALA A 53 4.59 16.08 19.77
N GLY A 54 5.11 15.36 20.77
CA GLY A 54 6.54 15.28 21.06
C GLY A 54 7.31 14.31 20.16
N LEU A 55 6.65 13.34 19.52
CA LEU A 55 7.33 12.37 18.65
C LEU A 55 7.38 12.84 17.19
N MET A 56 6.42 13.68 16.76
CA MET A 56 6.48 14.42 15.50
C MET A 56 7.41 15.63 15.60
N ASP A 57 7.51 16.31 16.75
CA ASP A 57 8.42 17.47 16.96
C ASP A 57 9.74 17.14 17.68
N GLY A 58 9.97 15.90 18.14
CA GLY A 58 11.02 15.68 19.16
C GLY A 58 11.54 14.27 19.42
N VAL A 59 11.37 13.27 18.54
CA VAL A 59 12.39 12.20 18.50
C VAL A 59 13.50 12.65 17.56
N PRO A 60 14.71 12.96 18.07
CA PRO A 60 15.88 13.15 17.22
C PRO A 60 16.35 11.79 16.71
N SER A 61 15.56 11.19 15.82
CA SER A 61 16.07 10.24 14.85
C SER A 61 16.94 11.03 13.88
N ARG A 62 18.10 10.51 13.49
CA ARG A 62 19.07 11.21 12.63
C ARG A 62 18.38 11.78 11.37
N GLY A 63 18.08 13.09 11.39
CA GLY A 63 17.45 13.82 10.29
C GLY A 63 15.94 13.99 10.45
N GLY A 64 15.50 15.03 11.16
CA GLY A 64 14.17 15.68 11.07
C GLY A 64 12.91 14.85 11.39
N PRO A 65 11.72 15.49 11.38
CA PRO A 65 10.46 14.79 11.62
C PRO A 65 10.21 13.74 10.52
N CYS A 66 9.53 12.64 10.86
CA CYS A 66 9.25 11.53 9.93
C CYS A 66 8.52 11.92 8.62
N PRO A 67 7.57 12.89 8.60
CA PRO A 67 6.73 13.15 7.42
C PRO A 67 7.47 13.62 6.15
N PRO A 68 8.39 14.60 6.19
CA PRO A 68 9.08 15.06 4.97
C PRO A 68 9.85 13.96 4.23
N TYR A 69 10.49 13.03 4.94
CA TYR A 69 11.31 12.00 4.31
C TYR A 69 10.49 10.87 3.68
N ILE A 70 9.34 10.52 4.25
CA ILE A 70 8.40 9.60 3.61
C ILE A 70 7.95 10.15 2.25
N LEU A 71 7.59 11.44 2.20
CA LEU A 71 7.19 12.09 0.95
C LEU A 71 8.35 12.16 -0.06
N GLN A 72 9.56 12.48 0.40
CA GLN A 72 10.75 12.51 -0.46
C GLN A 72 11.10 11.12 -1.01
N CYS A 73 11.00 10.07 -0.19
CA CYS A 73 11.18 8.69 -0.60
C CYS A 73 10.17 8.33 -1.71
N LEU A 74 8.87 8.59 -1.49
CA LEU A 74 7.84 8.34 -2.50
C LEU A 74 8.07 9.12 -3.80
N GLN A 75 8.51 10.39 -3.72
CA GLN A 75 8.88 11.16 -4.90
C GLN A 75 10.00 10.50 -5.69
N SER A 76 11.01 9.94 -5.01
CA SER A 76 12.13 9.24 -5.64
C SER A 76 11.74 7.92 -6.31
N LEU A 77 10.60 7.34 -5.90
CA LEU A 77 10.04 6.09 -6.42
C LEU A 77 9.04 6.30 -7.57
N ARG A 78 8.82 7.55 -8.01
CA ARG A 78 8.00 7.84 -9.19
C ARG A 78 8.62 7.24 -10.45
N THR A 79 7.80 6.57 -11.24
CA THR A 79 8.22 5.93 -12.50
C THR A 79 7.76 6.74 -13.72
N ALA A 80 8.42 6.52 -14.86
CA ALA A 80 8.18 7.28 -16.09
C ALA A 80 6.77 7.08 -16.67
N ASP A 81 6.12 5.96 -16.35
CA ASP A 81 4.74 5.65 -16.70
C ASP A 81 3.71 6.33 -15.78
N GLY A 82 4.16 7.19 -14.85
CA GLY A 82 3.27 7.99 -14.00
C GLY A 82 2.79 7.30 -12.73
N ALA A 83 3.41 6.18 -12.35
CA ALA A 83 3.07 5.37 -11.18
C ALA A 83 4.18 5.40 -10.12
N TYR A 84 4.22 4.38 -9.24
CA TYR A 84 5.29 4.20 -8.25
C TYR A 84 5.88 2.79 -8.34
N ALA A 85 7.20 2.74 -8.32
CA ALA A 85 7.95 1.53 -8.03
C ALA A 85 7.89 1.21 -6.54
N ASN A 86 8.14 -0.06 -6.18
CA ASN A 86 8.34 -0.39 -4.76
C ASN A 86 9.76 -0.05 -4.32
N GLU A 87 10.73 -0.33 -5.18
CA GLU A 87 12.16 -0.18 -4.92
C GLU A 87 12.81 0.76 -5.93
N PRO A 88 13.94 1.39 -5.58
CA PRO A 88 14.68 2.24 -6.50
C PRO A 88 15.10 1.49 -7.77
N ALA A 89 15.27 2.25 -8.87
CA ALA A 89 15.76 1.75 -10.17
C ALA A 89 14.82 0.78 -10.91
N GLN A 90 13.62 0.49 -10.40
CA GLN A 90 12.60 -0.17 -11.21
C GLN A 90 12.06 0.80 -12.26
N ALA A 91 11.97 0.34 -13.51
CA ALA A 91 11.60 1.19 -14.64
C ALA A 91 10.09 1.45 -14.78
N CYS A 92 9.25 0.57 -14.22
CA CYS A 92 7.80 0.63 -14.31
C CYS A 92 7.15 0.54 -12.93
N GLY A 93 5.93 1.06 -12.84
CA GLY A 93 5.16 1.02 -11.59
C GLY A 93 4.70 -0.39 -11.23
N MET A 94 4.57 -0.62 -9.93
CA MET A 94 3.92 -1.80 -9.36
C MET A 94 2.56 -1.39 -8.79
N THR A 95 1.54 -2.21 -9.02
CA THR A 95 0.15 -1.90 -8.63
C THR A 95 0.01 -1.69 -7.12
N SER A 96 0.56 -2.61 -6.33
CA SER A 96 0.54 -2.53 -4.87
C SER A 96 1.36 -1.36 -4.32
N ALA A 97 2.53 -1.08 -4.89
CA ALA A 97 3.36 0.05 -4.50
C ALA A 97 2.69 1.39 -4.83
N THR A 98 2.05 1.48 -6.00
CA THR A 98 1.28 2.64 -6.43
C THR A 98 0.08 2.87 -5.51
N ALA A 99 -0.66 1.82 -5.18
CA ALA A 99 -1.75 1.89 -4.22
C ALA A 99 -1.27 2.34 -2.82
N ALA A 100 -0.17 1.76 -2.32
CA ALA A 100 0.43 2.15 -1.05
C ALA A 100 0.85 3.63 -1.04
N ALA A 101 1.50 4.11 -2.10
CA ALA A 101 1.88 5.52 -2.23
C ALA A 101 0.66 6.45 -2.23
N CYS A 102 -0.42 6.11 -2.94
CA CYS A 102 -1.67 6.87 -2.91
C CYS A 102 -2.26 6.97 -1.50
N ILE A 103 -2.26 5.86 -0.75
CA ILE A 103 -2.78 5.83 0.62
C ILE A 103 -1.91 6.71 1.52
N VAL A 104 -0.58 6.58 1.45
CA VAL A 104 0.35 7.43 2.21
C VAL A 104 0.13 8.90 1.92
N LEU A 105 0.06 9.29 0.65
CA LEU A 105 -0.18 10.68 0.26
C LEU A 105 -1.49 11.21 0.85
N ARG A 106 -2.57 10.43 0.73
CA ARG A 106 -3.87 10.80 1.30
C ARG A 106 -3.82 10.95 2.82
N GLN A 107 -3.19 10.00 3.53
CA GLN A 107 -3.02 10.05 4.99
C GLN A 107 -2.21 11.27 5.45
N MET A 108 -1.33 11.77 4.59
CA MET A 108 -0.50 12.95 4.83
C MET A 108 -1.11 14.25 4.27
N ASN A 109 -2.39 14.21 3.88
CA ASN A 109 -3.11 15.33 3.24
C ASN A 109 -2.39 15.90 2.02
N GLN A 110 -1.67 15.06 1.28
CA GLN A 110 -1.01 15.41 0.03
C GLN A 110 -1.91 15.05 -1.15
N PRO A 111 -1.89 15.86 -2.23
CA PRO A 111 -2.61 15.53 -3.45
C PRO A 111 -2.03 14.26 -4.09
N THR A 112 -2.89 13.38 -4.58
CA THR A 112 -2.44 12.28 -5.45
C THR A 112 -2.07 12.85 -6.82
N PRO A 113 -0.91 12.45 -7.41
CA PRO A 113 -0.54 12.92 -8.74
C PRO A 113 -1.60 12.59 -9.80
N SER A 114 -1.78 13.50 -10.75
CA SER A 114 -2.68 13.31 -11.89
C SER A 114 -2.31 12.05 -12.68
N GLY A 115 -3.33 11.31 -13.13
CA GLY A 115 -3.15 10.10 -13.96
C GLY A 115 -2.83 8.82 -13.20
N VAL A 116 -2.57 8.87 -11.88
CA VAL A 116 -2.31 7.64 -11.09
C VAL A 116 -3.55 6.76 -11.00
N ALA A 117 -4.73 7.36 -10.83
CA ALA A 117 -6.00 6.63 -10.85
C ALA A 117 -6.20 5.93 -12.21
N ASP A 118 -5.95 6.63 -13.31
CA ASP A 118 -6.05 6.07 -14.67
C ASP A 118 -5.03 4.94 -14.89
N TRP A 119 -3.81 5.09 -14.38
CA TRP A 119 -2.79 4.05 -14.43
C TRP A 119 -3.22 2.79 -13.69
N LEU A 120 -3.82 2.93 -12.49
CA LEU A 120 -4.36 1.79 -11.72
C LEU A 120 -5.55 1.15 -12.45
N LEU A 121 -6.46 1.94 -13.01
CA LEU A 121 -7.59 1.44 -13.80
C LEU A 121 -7.13 0.69 -15.05
N ALA A 122 -6.01 1.10 -15.67
CA ALA A 122 -5.39 0.41 -16.79
C ALA A 122 -4.70 -0.91 -16.42
N ARG A 123 -4.71 -1.32 -15.14
CA ARG A 123 -4.30 -2.66 -14.69
C ARG A 123 -5.45 -3.64 -14.62
N ARG A 124 -6.69 -3.21 -14.83
CA ARG A 124 -7.84 -4.11 -14.84
C ARG A 124 -7.71 -5.14 -15.96
N GLU A 125 -7.85 -6.40 -15.60
CA GLU A 125 -7.79 -7.54 -16.52
C GLU A 125 -8.61 -8.69 -15.94
N GLN A 126 -9.46 -9.33 -16.75
CA GLN A 126 -10.28 -10.49 -16.34
C GLN A 126 -10.98 -10.34 -14.97
N GLY A 127 -11.46 -9.13 -14.65
CA GLY A 127 -12.15 -8.82 -13.39
C GLY A 127 -11.25 -8.55 -12.18
N GLY A 128 -9.95 -8.86 -12.26
CA GLY A 128 -8.95 -8.47 -11.27
C GLY A 128 -8.04 -7.35 -11.77
N PHE A 129 -6.91 -7.15 -11.08
CA PHE A 129 -5.85 -6.21 -11.47
C PHE A 129 -4.50 -6.91 -11.57
N LEU A 130 -3.75 -6.57 -12.63
CA LEU A 130 -2.38 -7.02 -12.85
C LEU A 130 -1.41 -6.40 -11.83
N ALA A 131 -0.40 -7.15 -11.37
CA ALA A 131 0.66 -6.63 -10.49
C ALA A 131 1.53 -5.54 -11.13
N SER A 132 1.72 -5.62 -12.44
CA SER A 132 2.50 -4.69 -13.24
C SER A 132 1.97 -4.68 -14.68
N PRO A 133 2.37 -3.73 -15.53
CA PRO A 133 1.99 -3.74 -16.95
C PRO A 133 2.38 -5.02 -17.71
N ALA A 134 3.41 -5.73 -17.24
CA ALA A 134 3.93 -6.95 -17.87
C ALA A 134 3.42 -8.24 -17.22
N ALA A 135 2.63 -8.15 -16.14
CA ALA A 135 2.11 -9.34 -15.47
C ALA A 135 1.12 -10.07 -16.39
N PRO A 136 1.20 -11.41 -16.49
CA PRO A 136 0.39 -12.18 -17.44
C PRO A 136 -1.06 -12.39 -16.98
N ILE A 137 -1.30 -12.36 -15.67
CA ILE A 137 -2.61 -12.59 -15.06
C ILE A 137 -2.80 -11.67 -13.84
N PRO A 138 -4.04 -11.32 -13.50
CA PRO A 138 -4.36 -10.62 -12.25
C PRO A 138 -4.14 -11.50 -11.02
N ASP A 139 -3.94 -10.83 -9.88
CA ASP A 139 -3.80 -11.46 -8.56
C ASP A 139 -4.63 -10.71 -7.49
N LEU A 140 -4.92 -11.37 -6.36
CA LEU A 140 -5.75 -10.81 -5.29
C LEU A 140 -5.11 -9.61 -4.57
N LEU A 141 -3.81 -9.64 -4.33
CA LEU A 141 -3.12 -8.56 -3.63
C LEU A 141 -3.21 -7.26 -4.44
N SER A 142 -2.89 -7.33 -5.74
CA SER A 142 -2.97 -6.21 -6.68
C SER A 142 -4.40 -5.73 -6.86
N THR A 143 -5.36 -6.66 -6.94
CA THR A 143 -6.79 -6.35 -7.05
C THR A 143 -7.28 -5.60 -5.82
N ALA A 144 -7.05 -6.13 -4.62
CA ALA A 144 -7.55 -5.54 -3.38
C ALA A 144 -6.93 -4.18 -3.09
N THR A 145 -5.60 -4.07 -3.25
CA THR A 145 -4.88 -2.81 -2.97
C THR A 145 -5.23 -1.72 -3.98
N ALA A 146 -5.34 -2.05 -5.28
CA ALA A 146 -5.77 -1.09 -6.30
C ALA A 146 -7.20 -0.59 -6.05
N LEU A 147 -8.13 -1.51 -5.77
CA LEU A 147 -9.52 -1.15 -5.44
C LEU A 147 -9.58 -0.23 -4.22
N HIS A 148 -8.84 -0.55 -3.16
CA HIS A 148 -8.83 0.25 -1.94
C HIS A 148 -8.28 1.67 -2.19
N ALA A 149 -7.19 1.79 -2.95
CA ALA A 149 -6.65 3.08 -3.34
C ALA A 149 -7.62 3.88 -4.23
N LEU A 150 -8.24 3.24 -5.23
CA LEU A 150 -9.24 3.83 -6.13
C LEU A 150 -10.46 4.35 -5.37
N ALA A 151 -11.01 3.55 -4.45
CA ALA A 151 -12.09 3.98 -3.57
C ALA A 151 -11.67 5.18 -2.69
N GLY A 152 -10.44 5.15 -2.15
CA GLY A 152 -9.87 6.27 -1.39
C GLY A 152 -9.68 7.56 -2.20
N MET A 153 -9.53 7.46 -3.53
CA MET A 153 -9.49 8.58 -4.47
C MET A 153 -10.89 9.02 -4.95
N GLY A 154 -11.96 8.37 -4.48
CA GLY A 154 -13.34 8.68 -4.89
C GLY A 154 -13.76 8.08 -6.23
N VAL A 155 -12.99 7.13 -6.78
CA VAL A 155 -13.40 6.39 -7.98
C VAL A 155 -14.56 5.47 -7.63
N PRO A 156 -15.65 5.43 -8.43
CA PRO A 156 -16.84 4.63 -8.14
C PRO A 156 -16.59 3.13 -8.39
N THR A 157 -15.94 2.46 -7.45
CA THR A 157 -15.57 1.03 -7.50
C THR A 157 -16.77 0.09 -7.59
N ALA A 158 -17.95 0.52 -7.14
CA ALA A 158 -19.20 -0.23 -7.26
C ALA A 158 -19.55 -0.62 -8.72
N THR A 159 -19.07 0.17 -9.71
CA THR A 159 -19.22 -0.16 -11.13
C THR A 159 -18.46 -1.42 -11.57
N MET A 160 -17.52 -1.89 -10.73
CA MET A 160 -16.69 -3.07 -10.99
C MET A 160 -17.15 -4.29 -10.21
N ALA A 161 -18.17 -4.14 -9.35
CA ALA A 161 -18.54 -5.12 -8.34
C ALA A 161 -18.81 -6.52 -8.92
N GLU A 162 -19.53 -6.61 -10.04
CA GLU A 162 -19.81 -7.89 -10.70
C GLU A 162 -18.50 -8.57 -11.15
N SER A 163 -17.70 -7.87 -11.97
CA SER A 163 -16.44 -8.43 -12.50
C SER A 163 -15.44 -8.83 -11.40
N VAL A 164 -15.33 -8.02 -10.34
CA VAL A 164 -14.46 -8.30 -9.20
C VAL A 164 -15.00 -9.48 -8.40
N SER A 165 -16.31 -9.56 -8.17
CA SER A 165 -16.92 -10.67 -7.44
C SER A 165 -16.71 -11.99 -8.20
N THR A 166 -16.87 -12.00 -9.52
CA THR A 166 -16.59 -13.16 -10.36
C THR A 166 -15.12 -13.58 -10.27
N PHE A 167 -14.19 -12.63 -10.39
CA PHE A 167 -12.75 -12.90 -10.25
C PHE A 167 -12.42 -13.49 -8.87
N VAL A 168 -12.80 -12.81 -7.78
CA VAL A 168 -12.51 -13.24 -6.41
C VAL A 168 -13.12 -14.60 -6.11
N THR A 169 -14.36 -14.85 -6.54
CA THR A 169 -15.03 -16.15 -6.31
C THR A 169 -14.34 -17.29 -7.07
N SER A 170 -13.73 -17.03 -8.23
CA SER A 170 -12.95 -18.04 -8.96
C SER A 170 -11.66 -18.50 -8.24
N LEU A 171 -11.26 -17.73 -7.21
CA LEU A 171 -10.09 -18.00 -6.38
C LEU A 171 -10.45 -18.59 -5.01
N LEU A 172 -11.74 -18.82 -4.73
CA LEU A 172 -12.19 -19.55 -3.54
C LEU A 172 -11.78 -21.02 -3.64
N CYS A 173 -11.14 -21.51 -2.59
CA CYS A 173 -10.73 -22.90 -2.43
C CYS A 173 -11.82 -23.71 -1.68
N GLU A 174 -11.76 -25.04 -1.77
CA GLU A 174 -12.72 -25.94 -1.11
C GLU A 174 -12.70 -25.85 0.41
N ASP A 175 -11.57 -25.42 0.98
CA ASP A 175 -11.38 -25.19 2.42
C ASP A 175 -11.99 -23.86 2.91
N GLY A 176 -12.56 -23.05 2.01
CA GLY A 176 -13.15 -21.74 2.31
C GLY A 176 -12.14 -20.59 2.32
N GLY A 177 -10.85 -20.86 2.14
CA GLY A 177 -9.82 -19.84 1.96
C GLY A 177 -9.68 -19.40 0.49
N PHE A 178 -8.80 -18.45 0.23
CA PHE A 178 -8.53 -17.95 -1.13
C PHE A 178 -7.06 -18.12 -1.50
N ARG A 179 -6.80 -18.39 -2.79
CA ARG A 179 -5.46 -18.41 -3.42
C ARG A 179 -5.18 -17.08 -4.13
N GLY A 180 -3.92 -16.72 -4.32
CA GLY A 180 -3.57 -15.41 -4.90
C GLY A 180 -3.94 -15.22 -6.36
N ASN A 181 -3.88 -16.29 -7.16
CA ASN A 181 -4.23 -16.30 -8.58
C ASN A 181 -4.50 -17.75 -9.05
N TRP A 182 -4.90 -17.96 -10.30
CA TRP A 182 -5.27 -19.29 -10.81
C TRP A 182 -4.12 -20.31 -10.89
N LEU A 183 -2.86 -19.86 -10.88
CA LEU A 183 -1.70 -20.76 -10.93
C LEU A 183 -1.35 -21.31 -9.55
N GLU A 184 -1.85 -20.67 -8.49
CA GLU A 184 -1.65 -21.11 -7.12
C GLU A 184 -2.64 -22.23 -6.74
N ARG A 185 -2.18 -23.10 -5.84
CA ARG A 185 -2.92 -24.32 -5.45
C ARG A 185 -3.53 -24.23 -4.06
N ASN A 186 -2.86 -23.53 -3.15
CA ASN A 186 -3.22 -23.51 -1.75
C ASN A 186 -3.86 -22.17 -1.42
N SER A 187 -4.84 -22.20 -0.53
CA SER A 187 -5.29 -21.00 0.14
C SER A 187 -4.27 -20.56 1.19
N ASP A 188 -4.31 -19.28 1.55
CA ASP A 188 -3.67 -18.79 2.77
C ASP A 188 -4.47 -17.64 3.42
N CYS A 189 -4.04 -17.24 4.61
CA CYS A 189 -4.72 -16.17 5.36
C CYS A 189 -4.52 -14.79 4.74
N GLU A 190 -3.41 -14.55 4.02
CA GLU A 190 -3.11 -13.28 3.37
C GLU A 190 -4.07 -13.02 2.20
N TYR A 191 -4.24 -14.00 1.31
CA TYR A 191 -5.15 -13.91 0.18
C TYR A 191 -6.62 -13.98 0.60
N THR A 192 -6.93 -14.67 1.70
CA THR A 192 -8.26 -14.59 2.30
C THR A 192 -8.56 -13.17 2.77
N PHE A 193 -7.60 -12.49 3.40
CA PHE A 193 -7.75 -11.08 3.76
C PHE A 193 -7.95 -10.19 2.52
N TYR A 194 -7.14 -10.36 1.47
CA TYR A 194 -7.28 -9.55 0.24
C TYR A 194 -8.59 -9.81 -0.50
N ALA A 195 -9.10 -11.04 -0.54
CA ALA A 195 -10.40 -11.35 -1.10
C ALA A 195 -11.52 -10.56 -0.39
N LEU A 196 -11.52 -10.59 0.95
CA LEU A 196 -12.51 -9.87 1.75
C LEU A 196 -12.38 -8.35 1.60
N LEU A 197 -11.15 -7.83 1.54
CA LEU A 197 -10.88 -6.40 1.28
C LEU A 197 -11.43 -5.98 -0.09
N ALA A 198 -11.19 -6.77 -1.14
CA ALA A 198 -11.68 -6.49 -2.48
C ALA A 198 -13.21 -6.48 -2.53
N LEU A 199 -13.86 -7.53 -2.02
CA LEU A 199 -15.32 -7.65 -1.97
C LEU A 199 -15.97 -6.53 -1.15
N GLY A 200 -15.41 -6.24 0.02
CA GLY A 200 -15.87 -5.13 0.86
C GLY A 200 -15.78 -3.80 0.13
N THR A 201 -14.66 -3.54 -0.55
CA THR A 201 -14.42 -2.26 -1.25
C THR A 201 -15.41 -2.02 -2.40
N VAL A 202 -15.83 -3.06 -3.13
CA VAL A 202 -16.82 -2.92 -4.23
C VAL A 202 -18.27 -3.00 -3.76
N SER A 203 -18.52 -3.50 -2.55
CA SER A 203 -19.86 -3.61 -1.97
C SER A 203 -20.32 -2.33 -1.25
N LEU A 204 -19.37 -1.46 -0.88
CA LEU A 204 -19.69 -0.18 -0.26
C LEU A 204 -20.39 0.73 -1.28
N ARG A 205 -21.64 1.10 -0.99
CA ARG A 205 -22.31 2.19 -1.71
C ARG A 205 -21.76 3.52 -1.20
N PRO A 206 -21.55 4.53 -2.08
CA PRO A 206 -21.23 5.87 -1.61
C PRO A 206 -22.34 6.35 -0.66
N ALA A 207 -21.92 6.89 0.48
CA ALA A 207 -22.80 7.50 1.48
C ALA A 207 -23.41 8.80 0.95
#